data_AF-A0A1C5M9P1-F1
#
_entry.id   AF-A0A1C5M9P1-F1
#
_cell.length_a   1.000
_cell.length_b   1.000
_cell.length_c   1.000
_cell.angle_alpha   90.00
_cell.angle_beta   90.00
_cell.angle_gamma   90.00
#
_symmetry.space_group_name_H-M   'P 1'
#
loop_
_entity.id
_entity.type
_entity.pdbx_description
1 polymer ?
#
loop_
_entity_poly.entity_id
_entity_poly.type
_entity_poly.pdbx_seq_one_letter_code
_entity_poly.pdbx_strand_id
1 'polypeptide(L)'
;MKRIVEKQCPICGKVTYMVIDAENYDQVMEYMVALYFNTKRKMVQKALPFLDKFGREFIKSGYCPECQEDLCNSVLEDKSSYFSCSDIDNEVLDEFFEVVYKIGAVNALSSDKANTLSMHQKLYIANAFEVWERLQVDDSGKIILVSEVSEDEKGKS
;
A
#
# COMPACT_ATOMS: atom_id res chain seq x y z
N MET A 1 -0.14 -0.72 -11.59
CA MET A 1 0.56 -1.42 -10.48
C MET A 1 0.30 -0.64 -9.22
N LYS A 2 -0.03 -1.32 -8.13
CA LYS A 2 -0.46 -0.72 -6.88
C LYS A 2 0.51 -1.02 -5.74
N ARG A 3 0.59 -0.08 -4.80
CA ARG A 3 1.22 -0.21 -3.48
C ARG A 3 0.28 0.36 -2.42
N ILE A 4 0.64 0.18 -1.16
CA ILE A 4 -0.13 0.75 -0.05
C ILE A 4 0.75 1.61 0.85
N VAL A 5 0.15 2.64 1.43
CA VAL A 5 0.76 3.45 2.49
C VAL A 5 -0.02 3.22 3.77
N GLU A 6 0.68 2.79 4.81
CA GLU A 6 0.10 2.55 6.14
C GLU A 6 0.18 3.81 7.01
N LYS A 7 -0.93 4.13 7.69
CA LYS A 7 -0.98 5.13 8.75
C LYS A 7 -1.89 4.67 9.89
N GLN A 8 -1.44 4.86 11.12
CA GLN A 8 -2.33 4.82 12.27
C GLN A 8 -3.00 6.19 12.44
N CYS A 9 -4.33 6.21 12.48
CA CYS A 9 -5.07 7.44 12.68
C CYS A 9 -4.86 7.97 14.11
N PRO A 10 -4.38 9.21 14.31
CA PRO A 10 -4.16 9.77 15.65
C PRO A 10 -5.47 10.17 16.36
N ILE A 11 -6.62 10.13 15.68
CA ILE A 11 -7.92 10.48 16.26
C ILE A 11 -8.62 9.25 16.82
N CYS A 12 -8.80 8.21 15.99
CA CYS A 12 -9.53 7.00 16.38
C CYS A 12 -8.62 5.78 16.65
N GLY A 13 -7.31 5.89 16.41
CA GLY A 13 -6.34 4.80 16.62
C GLY A 13 -6.35 3.70 15.55
N LYS A 14 -7.29 3.71 14.60
CA LYS A 14 -7.43 2.71 13.51
C LYS A 14 -6.23 2.76 12.56
N VAL A 15 -5.62 1.61 12.29
CA VAL A 15 -4.63 1.46 11.21
C VAL A 15 -5.36 1.42 9.88
N THR A 16 -5.03 2.35 9.00
CA THR A 16 -5.64 2.53 7.69
C THR A 16 -4.56 2.49 6.63
N TYR A 17 -4.87 1.87 5.51
CA TYR A 17 -4.05 1.73 4.32
C TYR A 17 -4.66 2.56 3.20
N MET A 18 -3.83 3.29 2.47
CA MET A 18 -4.21 3.95 1.23
C MET A 18 -3.53 3.26 0.05
N VAL A 19 -4.32 2.78 -0.90
CA VAL A 19 -3.85 2.22 -2.17
C VAL A 19 -3.40 3.36 -3.07
N ILE A 20 -2.19 3.26 -3.62
CA ILE A 20 -1.62 4.23 -4.56
C ILE A 20 -0.97 3.53 -5.76
N ASP A 21 -0.80 4.26 -6.85
CA ASP A 21 0.01 3.78 -7.97
C ASP A 21 1.48 3.63 -7.56
N ALA A 22 2.07 2.49 -7.92
CA ALA A 22 3.43 2.15 -7.53
C ALA A 22 4.46 3.17 -8.07
N GLU A 23 4.21 3.78 -9.23
CA GLU A 23 5.06 4.83 -9.81
C GLU A 23 5.13 6.09 -8.94
N ASN A 24 4.12 6.34 -8.12
CA ASN A 24 4.03 7.50 -7.23
C ASN A 24 4.53 7.19 -5.81
N TYR A 25 4.84 5.92 -5.52
CA TYR A 25 5.17 5.46 -4.16
C TYR A 25 6.42 6.15 -3.60
N ASP A 26 7.50 6.21 -4.38
CA ASP A 26 8.76 6.80 -3.92
C ASP A 26 8.61 8.29 -3.59
N GLN A 27 7.80 9.01 -4.38
CA GLN A 27 7.50 10.43 -4.12
C GLN A 27 6.71 10.62 -2.82
N VAL A 28 5.78 9.71 -2.51
CA VAL A 28 5.06 9.72 -1.22
C VAL A 28 6.02 9.40 -0.07
N MET A 29 6.87 8.39 -0.21
CA MET A 29 7.83 7.99 0.82
C MET A 29 8.86 9.08 1.10
N GLU A 30 9.42 9.71 0.07
CA GLU A 30 10.33 10.86 0.22
C GLU A 30 9.66 11.98 1.04
N TYR A 31 8.39 12.30 0.72
CA TYR A 31 7.64 13.30 1.46
C TYR A 31 7.42 12.89 2.93
N MET A 32 7.04 11.64 3.19
CA MET A 32 6.81 11.12 4.54
C MET A 32 8.08 11.09 5.39
N VAL A 33 9.20 10.68 4.80
CA VAL A 33 10.52 10.71 5.44
C VAL A 33 10.90 12.14 5.81
N ALA A 34 10.73 13.09 4.89
CA ALA A 34 11.00 14.51 5.16
C ALA A 34 10.07 15.10 6.24
N LEU A 35 8.82 14.65 6.29
CA LEU A 35 7.88 15.02 7.34
C LEU A 35 8.34 14.48 8.70
N TYR A 36 8.70 13.19 8.76
CA TYR A 36 9.12 12.50 9.99
C TYR A 36 10.39 13.09 10.59
N PHE A 37 11.43 13.31 9.77
CA PHE A 37 12.70 13.89 10.21
C PHE A 37 12.66 15.42 10.29
N ASN A 38 11.50 16.04 10.06
CA ASN A 38 11.30 17.49 10.03
C ASN A 38 12.33 18.23 9.14
N THR A 39 12.64 17.67 7.98
CA THR A 39 13.55 18.28 7.01
C THR A 39 12.80 19.18 6.02
N LYS A 40 13.57 19.94 5.22
CA LYS A 40 13.02 20.84 4.21
C LYS A 40 12.22 20.04 3.18
N ARG A 41 10.94 20.42 3.00
CA ARG A 41 10.02 19.81 2.04
C ARG A 41 9.16 20.86 1.34
N LYS A 42 8.64 20.53 0.16
CA LYS A 42 7.61 21.34 -0.51
C LYS A 42 6.30 21.29 0.29
N MET A 43 5.40 22.24 0.04
CA MET A 43 4.01 22.09 0.52
C MET A 43 3.39 20.82 -0.08
N VAL A 44 2.51 20.14 0.67
CA VAL A 44 1.95 18.84 0.27
C VAL A 44 1.24 18.90 -1.09
N GLN A 45 0.58 20.01 -1.42
CA GLN A 45 -0.08 20.21 -2.72
C GLN A 45 0.90 20.27 -3.89
N LYS A 46 2.12 20.75 -3.66
CA LYS A 46 3.21 20.80 -4.65
C LYS A 46 4.04 19.53 -4.67
N ALA A 47 4.13 18.84 -3.54
CA ALA A 47 4.87 17.60 -3.41
C ALA A 47 4.08 16.43 -3.99
N LEU A 48 2.77 16.38 -3.76
CA LEU A 48 1.88 15.27 -4.12
C LEU A 48 0.65 15.81 -4.88
N PRO A 49 0.84 16.36 -6.10
CA PRO A 49 -0.25 16.97 -6.86
C PRO A 49 -1.26 15.95 -7.39
N PHE A 50 -0.86 14.68 -7.54
CA PHE A 50 -1.70 13.58 -8.03
C PHE A 50 -2.68 13.06 -6.97
N LEU A 51 -2.45 13.34 -5.69
CA LEU A 51 -3.42 13.02 -4.63
C LEU A 51 -4.51 14.07 -4.58
N ASP A 52 -5.71 13.70 -4.17
CA ASP A 52 -6.76 14.64 -3.86
C ASP A 52 -6.56 15.29 -2.48
N LYS A 53 -7.56 16.04 -1.98
CA LYS A 53 -7.44 16.66 -0.65
C LYS A 53 -7.37 15.62 0.47
N PHE A 54 -8.10 14.50 0.34
CA PHE A 54 -8.16 13.47 1.37
C PHE A 54 -6.85 12.68 1.45
N GLY A 55 -6.29 12.29 0.30
CA GLY A 55 -5.02 11.59 0.23
C GLY A 55 -3.85 12.45 0.74
N ARG A 56 -3.84 13.74 0.41
CA ARG A 56 -2.81 14.65 0.95
C ARG A 56 -2.89 14.80 2.46
N GLU A 57 -4.09 14.91 3.01
CA GLU A 57 -4.26 15.00 4.46
C GLU A 57 -3.92 13.66 5.13
N PHE A 58 -4.32 12.53 4.54
CA PHE A 58 -3.92 11.20 4.98
C PHE A 58 -2.39 11.05 5.09
N ILE A 59 -1.64 11.45 4.07
CA ILE A 59 -0.17 11.40 4.10
C ILE A 59 0.43 12.33 5.16
N LYS A 60 -0.12 13.54 5.28
CA LYS A 60 0.41 14.62 6.11
C LYS A 60 0.11 14.45 7.60
N SER A 61 -1.10 14.05 7.98
CA SER A 61 -1.54 13.97 9.38
C SER A 61 -1.83 12.54 9.83
N GLY A 62 -2.03 11.60 8.90
CA GLY A 62 -2.45 10.24 9.21
C GLY A 62 -3.94 10.11 9.49
N TYR A 63 -4.75 11.16 9.34
CA TYR A 63 -6.19 11.08 9.56
C TYR A 63 -6.82 10.10 8.58
N CYS A 64 -7.57 9.09 9.08
CA CYS A 64 -8.32 8.19 8.22
C CYS A 64 -9.49 8.95 7.55
N PRO A 65 -10.02 8.46 6.42
CA PRO A 65 -11.11 9.14 5.71
C PRO A 65 -12.30 9.48 6.59
N GLU A 66 -12.75 8.55 7.43
CA GLU A 66 -13.89 8.75 8.35
C GLU A 66 -13.65 9.95 9.28
N CYS A 67 -12.49 10.02 9.95
CA CYS A 67 -12.15 11.15 10.82
C CYS A 67 -11.93 12.46 10.05
N GLN A 68 -11.45 12.40 8.80
CA GLN A 68 -11.34 13.60 7.96
C GLN A 68 -12.71 14.16 7.61
N GLU A 69 -13.69 13.30 7.31
CA GLU A 69 -15.06 13.74 7.00
C GLU A 69 -15.68 14.49 8.18
N ASP A 70 -15.56 13.91 9.38
CA ASP A 70 -16.06 14.51 10.63
C ASP A 70 -15.37 15.84 10.97
N LEU A 71 -14.03 15.89 10.88
CA LEU A 71 -13.26 17.07 11.27
C LEU A 71 -13.36 18.22 10.25
N CYS A 72 -13.45 17.89 8.96
CA CYS A 72 -13.39 18.88 7.88
C CYS A 72 -14.77 19.19 7.28
N ASN A 73 -15.85 18.59 7.80
CA ASN A 73 -17.22 18.72 7.29
C ASN A 73 -17.26 18.53 5.76
N SER A 74 -16.66 17.43 5.30
CA SER A 74 -16.55 17.09 3.88
C SER A 74 -16.81 15.61 3.68
N VAL A 75 -17.19 15.18 2.48
CA VAL A 75 -17.48 13.76 2.18
C VAL A 75 -16.53 13.27 1.11
N LEU A 76 -15.95 12.09 1.32
CA LEU A 76 -15.21 11.33 0.34
C LEU A 76 -16.18 10.35 -0.33
N GLU A 77 -16.58 10.68 -1.57
CA GLU A 77 -17.59 9.90 -2.30
C GLU A 77 -17.12 8.48 -2.62
N ASP A 78 -15.84 8.32 -2.97
CA ASP A 78 -15.23 7.02 -3.26
C ASP A 78 -14.13 6.69 -2.23
N LYS A 79 -14.39 5.69 -1.40
CA LYS A 79 -13.47 5.19 -0.37
C LYS A 79 -12.73 3.93 -0.79
N SER A 80 -12.91 3.45 -2.02
CA SER A 80 -12.34 2.19 -2.51
C SER A 80 -10.81 2.12 -2.42
N SER A 81 -10.14 3.27 -2.42
CA SER A 81 -8.68 3.37 -2.28
C SER A 81 -8.21 3.28 -0.83
N TYR A 82 -9.11 3.13 0.14
CA TYR A 82 -8.78 3.04 1.56
C TYR A 82 -9.36 1.77 2.16
N PHE A 83 -8.59 1.13 3.02
CA PHE A 83 -9.04 -0.02 3.81
C PHE A 83 -8.27 -0.08 5.12
N SER A 84 -8.73 -0.92 6.04
CA SER A 84 -8.12 -1.14 7.35
C SER A 84 -8.09 -2.63 7.66
N CYS A 85 -7.35 -3.02 8.70
CA CYS A 85 -7.35 -4.42 9.13
C CYS A 85 -8.74 -4.92 9.50
N SER A 86 -9.63 -4.05 10.02
CA SER A 86 -11.02 -4.44 10.32
C SER A 86 -11.86 -4.68 9.07
N ASP A 87 -11.44 -4.19 7.90
CA ASP A 87 -12.13 -4.42 6.63
C ASP A 87 -11.63 -5.70 5.93
N ILE A 88 -10.61 -6.35 6.49
CA ILE A 88 -10.06 -7.59 5.96
C ILE A 88 -10.65 -8.78 6.70
N ASP A 89 -11.07 -9.80 5.95
CA ASP A 89 -11.50 -11.08 6.51
C ASP A 89 -10.30 -11.79 7.18
N ASN A 90 -10.34 -11.85 8.51
CA ASN A 90 -9.28 -12.44 9.33
C ASN A 90 -9.20 -13.97 9.15
N GLU A 91 -10.31 -14.67 8.94
CA GLU A 91 -10.28 -16.14 8.78
C GLU A 91 -9.57 -16.52 7.48
N VAL A 92 -9.92 -15.85 6.37
CA VAL A 92 -9.25 -16.05 5.08
C VAL A 92 -7.76 -15.67 5.14
N LEU A 93 -7.43 -14.59 5.87
CA LEU A 93 -6.03 -14.20 6.06
C LEU A 93 -5.24 -15.22 6.88
N ASP A 94 -5.79 -15.70 7.99
CA ASP A 94 -5.13 -16.67 8.88
C ASP A 94 -4.84 -17.97 8.12
N GLU A 95 -5.82 -18.48 7.37
CA GLU A 95 -5.63 -19.65 6.51
C GLU A 95 -4.54 -19.42 5.45
N PHE A 96 -4.48 -18.21 4.88
CA PHE A 96 -3.46 -17.89 3.90
C PHE A 96 -2.08 -17.68 4.53
N PHE A 97 -2.00 -17.14 5.74
CA PHE A 97 -0.73 -17.03 6.47
C PHE A 97 -0.12 -18.39 6.77
N GLU A 98 -0.93 -19.41 7.05
CA GLU A 98 -0.45 -20.79 7.14
C GLU A 98 0.22 -21.28 5.83
N VAL A 99 -0.26 -20.81 4.68
CA VAL A 99 0.40 -21.08 3.39
C VAL A 99 1.70 -20.30 3.30
N VAL A 100 1.67 -19.00 3.62
CA VAL A 100 2.85 -18.12 3.61
C VAL A 100 3.97 -18.68 4.49
N TYR A 101 3.67 -19.15 5.70
CA TYR A 101 4.66 -19.73 6.60
C TYR A 101 5.24 -21.05 6.10
N LYS A 102 4.49 -21.80 5.29
CA LYS A 102 4.95 -23.08 4.72
C LYS A 102 5.84 -22.91 3.48
N ILE A 103 5.50 -21.99 2.59
CA ILE A 103 6.17 -21.88 1.27
C ILE A 103 6.79 -20.52 0.97
N GLY A 104 6.64 -19.54 1.86
CA GLY A 104 7.11 -18.16 1.71
C GLY A 104 6.10 -17.27 0.98
N ALA A 105 6.09 -15.98 1.31
CA ALA A 105 5.09 -15.02 0.83
C ALA A 105 5.09 -14.86 -0.70
N VAL A 106 6.26 -14.82 -1.34
CA VAL A 106 6.36 -14.72 -2.81
C VAL A 106 5.72 -15.92 -3.49
N ASN A 107 6.03 -17.14 -3.05
CA ASN A 107 5.49 -18.36 -3.63
C ASN A 107 4.00 -18.54 -3.32
N ALA A 108 3.55 -18.14 -2.13
CA ALA A 108 2.15 -18.16 -1.76
C ALA A 108 1.33 -17.23 -2.64
N LEU A 109 1.75 -15.97 -2.77
CA LEU A 109 1.06 -14.95 -3.56
C LEU A 109 1.08 -15.27 -5.07
N SER A 110 2.12 -15.91 -5.60
CA SER A 110 2.17 -16.31 -7.01
C SER A 110 1.42 -17.61 -7.33
N SER A 111 0.92 -18.32 -6.31
CA SER A 111 0.18 -19.57 -6.49
C SER A 111 -1.33 -19.34 -6.70
N ASP A 112 -2.01 -20.35 -7.23
CA ASP A 112 -3.47 -20.33 -7.40
C ASP A 112 -4.24 -20.13 -6.09
N LYS A 113 -3.62 -20.41 -4.94
CA LYS A 113 -4.22 -20.16 -3.63
C LYS A 113 -4.57 -18.68 -3.44
N ALA A 114 -3.78 -17.77 -4.03
CA ALA A 114 -4.00 -16.33 -3.94
C ALA A 114 -5.26 -15.87 -4.69
N ASN A 115 -5.88 -16.72 -5.52
CA ASN A 115 -7.13 -16.38 -6.22
C ASN A 115 -8.32 -16.21 -5.26
N THR A 116 -8.23 -16.75 -4.05
CA THR A 116 -9.24 -16.56 -2.99
C THR A 116 -9.14 -15.18 -2.32
N LEU A 117 -8.00 -14.50 -2.48
CA LEU A 117 -7.73 -13.22 -1.84
C LEU A 117 -8.23 -12.04 -2.68
N SER A 118 -8.83 -11.07 -2.00
CA SER A 118 -9.07 -9.74 -2.55
C SER A 118 -7.76 -9.00 -2.86
N MET A 119 -7.85 -7.95 -3.68
CA MET A 119 -6.70 -7.07 -3.94
C MET A 119 -6.13 -6.46 -2.65
N HIS A 120 -6.98 -6.04 -1.71
CA HIS A 120 -6.54 -5.46 -0.44
C HIS A 120 -5.78 -6.47 0.43
N GLN A 121 -6.25 -7.72 0.50
CA GLN A 121 -5.53 -8.79 1.19
C GLN A 121 -4.16 -9.06 0.56
N LYS A 122 -4.09 -9.13 -0.78
CA LYS A 122 -2.81 -9.31 -1.50
C LYS A 122 -1.83 -8.18 -1.22
N LEU A 123 -2.31 -6.93 -1.30
CA LEU A 123 -1.50 -5.75 -0.99
C LEU A 123 -1.03 -5.74 0.47
N TYR A 124 -1.91 -6.09 1.40
CA TYR A 124 -1.59 -6.19 2.83
C TYR A 124 -0.50 -7.23 3.09
N ILE A 125 -0.64 -8.44 2.56
CA ILE A 125 0.36 -9.51 2.71
C ILE A 125 1.68 -9.10 2.06
N ALA A 126 1.63 -8.52 0.85
CA ALA A 126 2.83 -8.06 0.16
C ALA A 126 3.59 -6.99 0.97
N ASN A 127 2.85 -6.10 1.65
CA ASN A 127 3.42 -5.10 2.55
C ASN A 127 4.00 -5.73 3.82
N ALA A 128 3.23 -6.59 4.49
CA ALA A 128 3.61 -7.20 5.77
C ALA A 128 4.87 -8.07 5.66
N PHE A 129 5.14 -8.66 4.50
CA PHE A 129 6.32 -9.47 4.23
C PHE A 129 7.39 -8.77 3.38
N GLU A 130 7.21 -7.47 3.09
CA GLU A 130 8.18 -6.63 2.35
C GLU A 130 8.65 -7.23 1.01
N VAL A 131 7.76 -7.91 0.28
CA VAL A 131 8.12 -8.68 -0.94
C VAL A 131 8.09 -7.85 -2.24
N TRP A 132 8.05 -6.52 -2.11
CA TRP A 132 7.84 -5.61 -3.24
C TRP A 132 8.95 -5.59 -4.30
N GLU A 133 10.14 -6.11 -3.98
CA GLU A 133 11.24 -6.27 -4.94
C GLU A 133 11.05 -7.48 -5.85
N ARG A 134 10.19 -8.43 -5.45
CA ARG A 134 10.03 -9.73 -6.10
C ARG A 134 8.67 -9.89 -6.78
N LEU A 135 7.68 -9.08 -6.39
CA LEU A 135 6.36 -9.08 -6.99
C LEU A 135 5.69 -7.71 -6.97
N GLN A 136 4.72 -7.55 -7.85
CA GLN A 136 3.85 -6.39 -7.96
C GLN A 136 2.39 -6.85 -8.03
N VAL A 137 1.47 -5.96 -7.63
CA VAL A 137 0.03 -6.18 -7.74
C VAL A 137 -0.49 -5.21 -8.79
N ASP A 138 -1.18 -5.69 -9.83
CA ASP A 138 -1.79 -4.83 -10.83
C ASP A 138 -3.16 -4.30 -10.39
N ASP A 139 -3.80 -3.49 -11.24
CA ASP A 139 -5.04 -2.82 -10.91
C ASP A 139 -6.25 -3.77 -10.83
N SER A 140 -6.09 -5.03 -11.30
CA SER A 140 -7.06 -6.11 -11.15
C SER A 140 -6.82 -6.96 -9.90
N GLY A 141 -5.74 -6.70 -9.16
CA GLY A 141 -5.30 -7.54 -8.05
C GLY A 141 -4.55 -8.81 -8.49
N LYS A 142 -4.08 -8.87 -9.74
CA LYS A 142 -3.24 -9.98 -10.21
C LYS A 142 -1.79 -9.76 -9.75
N ILE A 143 -1.14 -10.85 -9.36
CA ILE A 143 0.27 -10.86 -8.99
C ILE A 143 1.14 -10.98 -10.24
N ILE A 144 2.12 -10.08 -10.35
CA ILE A 144 3.12 -10.05 -11.40
C ILE A 144 4.49 -10.23 -10.75
N LEU A 145 5.20 -11.29 -11.11
CA LEU A 145 6.55 -11.52 -10.62
C LEU A 145 7.51 -10.55 -11.30
N VAL A 146 8.38 -9.93 -10.51
CA VAL A 146 9.50 -9.16 -11.04
C VAL A 146 10.57 -10.19 -11.41
N SER A 147 10.78 -10.41 -12.71
CA SER A 147 11.90 -11.22 -13.17
C SER A 147 13.20 -10.55 -12.74
N GLU A 148 14.09 -11.28 -12.07
CA GLU A 148 15.49 -10.86 -11.95
C GLU A 148 15.98 -10.54 -13.37
N VAL A 149 16.43 -9.31 -13.59
CA VAL A 149 17.27 -9.04 -14.75
C VAL A 149 18.52 -9.86 -14.49
N SER A 150 18.69 -10.97 -15.22
CA SER A 150 19.93 -11.72 -15.16
C SER A 150 21.07 -10.74 -15.44
N GLU A 151 22.10 -10.75 -14.61
CA GLU A 151 23.34 -10.00 -14.84
C GLU A 151 24.12 -10.49 -16.09
N ASP A 152 23.46 -11.15 -17.04
CA ASP A 152 24.05 -11.73 -18.24
C ASP A 152 24.20 -10.71 -19.40
N GLU A 153 23.71 -9.47 -19.24
CA GLU A 153 23.94 -8.39 -20.22
C GLU A 153 25.05 -7.39 -19.84
N LYS A 154 25.91 -7.72 -18.85
CA LYS A 154 27.20 -7.02 -18.66
C LYS A 154 28.41 -7.72 -19.29
N GLY A 155 28.15 -8.73 -20.13
CA GLY A 155 29.17 -9.61 -20.66
C GLY A 155 29.15 -9.82 -22.18
N LYS A 156 28.87 -8.81 -23.01
CA LYS A 156 29.17 -8.88 -24.45
C LYS A 156 29.69 -7.55 -25.02
N SER A 157 31.02 -7.49 -25.00
CA SER A 157 31.99 -6.93 -25.97
C SER A 157 31.98 -5.44 -26.33
#